data_AF-A0A2D5K8U8-F1
#
_entry.id   AF-A0A2D5K8U8-F1
#
_cell.length_a   1.000
_cell.length_b   1.000
_cell.length_c   1.000
_cell.angle_alpha   90.00
_cell.angle_beta   90.00
_cell.angle_gamma   90.00
#
_symmetry.space_group_name_H-M   'P 1'
#
loop_
_entity.id
_entity.type
_entity.pdbx_description
1 polymer ?
#
loop_
_entity_poly.entity_id
_entity_poly.type
_entity_poly.pdbx_seq_one_letter_code
_entity_poly.pdbx_strand_id
1 'polypeptide(L)' 'MECKDYTVSKDKFTIVSFKKCNFHFTNPIPLEDEIGKHHESGDYISHSSTSKEIVNTLYQSVRNIKLRLLQSLTSGKKH' A
#
# COMPACT_ATOMS: atom_id res chain seq x y z
N MET A 1 17.67 -8.53 23.33
CA MET A 1 16.20 -8.51 23.26
C MET A 1 15.79 -9.27 22.01
N GLU A 2 15.00 -10.33 22.16
CA GLU A 2 14.51 -11.15 21.05
C GLU A 2 13.10 -10.68 20.69
N CYS A 3 12.87 -10.46 19.41
CA CYS A 3 11.59 -10.05 18.82
C CYS A 3 11.04 -11.19 17.98
N LYS A 4 9.72 -11.28 17.90
CA LYS A 4 9.02 -12.24 17.04
C LYS A 4 8.32 -11.48 15.93
N ASP A 5 8.49 -11.92 14.70
CA ASP A 5 7.65 -11.48 13.59
C ASP A 5 6.23 -12.02 13.78
N TYR A 6 5.23 -11.14 13.70
CA TYR A 6 3.82 -11.54 13.74
C TYR A 6 3.15 -11.42 12.37
N THR A 7 3.92 -11.13 11.32
CA THR A 7 3.44 -11.01 9.94
C THR A 7 3.50 -12.35 9.21
N VAL A 8 4.37 -12.50 8.21
CA VAL A 8 4.40 -13.63 7.28
C VAL A 8 5.31 -14.74 7.78
N SER A 9 6.57 -14.42 8.11
CA SER A 9 7.61 -15.40 8.44
C SER A 9 7.36 -16.10 9.78
N LYS A 10 6.79 -15.37 10.76
CA LYS A 10 6.66 -15.81 12.16
C LYS A 10 7.99 -16.07 12.89
N ASP A 11 9.10 -15.70 12.28
CA ASP A 11 10.45 -15.98 12.78
C ASP A 11 10.85 -15.08 13.95
N LYS A 12 11.85 -15.54 14.69
CA LYS A 12 12.47 -14.78 15.78
C LYS A 12 13.74 -14.10 15.28
N PHE A 13 13.89 -12.83 15.61
CA PHE A 13 15.08 -12.06 15.28
C PHE A 13 15.48 -11.15 16.43
N THR A 14 16.72 -10.69 16.41
CA THR A 14 17.25 -9.72 17.38
C THR A 14 17.47 -8.37 16.71
N ILE A 15 17.24 -7.28 17.44
CA ILE A 15 17.61 -5.94 16.97
C ILE A 15 18.99 -5.62 17.52
N VAL A 16 19.96 -5.44 16.62
CA VAL A 16 21.33 -5.05 16.94
C VAL A 16 21.48 -3.56 16.69
N SER A 17 22.03 -2.83 17.66
CA SER A 17 22.30 -1.39 17.55
C SER A 17 23.80 -1.14 17.41
N PHE A 18 24.18 -0.40 16.38
CA PHE A 18 25.54 0.05 16.19
C PHE A 18 25.74 1.43 16.83
N LYS A 19 26.45 1.44 17.96
CA LYS A 19 26.61 2.61 18.85
C LYS A 19 27.25 3.84 18.18
N LYS A 20 27.99 3.66 17.08
CA LYS A 20 28.74 4.76 16.44
C LYS A 20 27.89 5.58 15.45
N CYS A 21 26.81 5.04 14.90
CA CYS A 21 25.95 5.78 13.96
C CYS A 21 24.45 5.65 14.24
N ASN A 22 24.06 5.13 15.42
CA ASN A 22 22.65 4.90 15.80
C ASN A 22 21.88 4.07 14.75
N PHE A 23 22.59 3.17 14.07
CA PHE A 23 21.99 2.27 13.08
C PHE A 23 21.48 1.01 13.77
N HIS A 24 20.29 0.56 13.39
CA HIS A 24 19.67 -0.64 13.91
C HIS A 24 19.38 -1.62 12.78
N PHE A 25 19.69 -2.90 12.98
CA PHE A 25 19.43 -3.96 12.01
C PHE A 25 18.98 -5.25 12.69
N THR A 26 18.34 -6.13 11.92
CA THR A 26 17.87 -7.43 12.38
C THR A 26 18.93 -8.51 12.18
N ASN A 27 19.00 -9.46 13.10
CA ASN A 27 19.90 -10.60 13.01
C ASN A 27 19.17 -11.89 13.44
N PRO A 28 19.26 -13.00 12.66
CA PRO A 28 20.04 -13.15 11.42
C PRO A 28 19.49 -12.33 10.25
N ILE A 29 20.37 -11.90 9.34
CA ILE A 29 19.97 -11.34 8.05
C ILE A 29 19.55 -12.52 7.16
N PRO A 30 18.31 -12.54 6.63
CA PRO A 30 17.86 -13.63 5.78
C PRO A 30 18.67 -13.68 4.48
N LEU A 31 18.89 -14.90 3.97
CA LEU A 31 19.52 -15.09 2.67
C LEU A 31 18.56 -14.65 1.54
N GLU A 32 19.10 -14.39 0.35
CA GLU A 32 18.34 -13.87 -0.79
C GLU A 32 17.20 -14.83 -1.22
N ASP A 33 17.42 -16.13 -1.09
CA ASP A 33 16.46 -17.20 -1.32
C ASP A 33 15.38 -17.33 -0.24
N GLU A 34 15.58 -16.71 0.93
CA GLU A 34 14.63 -16.71 2.05
C GLU A 34 13.91 -15.37 2.26
N ILE A 35 14.36 -14.31 1.58
CA ILE A 35 13.77 -12.98 1.69
C ILE A 35 12.31 -12.94 1.21
N GLY A 36 11.97 -13.79 0.22
CA GLY A 36 10.61 -13.93 -0.29
C GLY A 36 9.60 -14.31 0.79
N LYS A 37 9.98 -15.19 1.74
CA LYS A 37 9.12 -15.61 2.87
C LYS A 37 8.72 -14.45 3.79
N HIS A 38 9.49 -13.37 3.80
CA HIS A 38 9.23 -12.17 4.59
C HIS A 38 8.34 -11.15 3.85
N HIS A 39 8.14 -11.32 2.54
CA HIS A 39 7.40 -10.39 1.68
C HIS A 39 6.11 -10.99 1.07
N GLU A 40 6.02 -12.31 0.93
CA GLU A 40 4.87 -12.99 0.32
C GLU A 40 3.79 -13.35 1.36
N SER A 41 3.01 -12.37 1.85
CA SER A 41 1.72 -12.71 2.43
C SER A 41 0.71 -12.95 1.32
N GLY A 42 0.07 -14.12 1.29
CA GLY A 42 -1.14 -14.34 0.49
C GLY A 42 -2.25 -13.31 0.78
N ASP A 43 -2.19 -12.66 1.96
CA ASP A 43 -3.07 -11.56 2.37
C ASP A 43 -2.59 -10.15 1.94
N TYR A 44 -1.45 -10.03 1.25
CA TYR A 44 -1.03 -8.76 0.64
C TYR A 44 -1.86 -8.47 -0.61
N ILE A 45 -3.11 -8.12 -0.38
CA ILE A 45 -4.00 -7.62 -1.42
C ILE A 45 -3.68 -6.14 -1.61
N SER A 46 -2.60 -5.82 -2.33
CA SER A 46 -2.24 -4.42 -2.59
C SER A 46 -3.37 -3.66 -3.30
N HIS A 47 -4.21 -4.34 -4.07
CA HIS A 47 -5.32 -3.73 -4.78
C HIS A 47 -6.43 -4.77 -5.06
N SER A 48 -7.28 -5.05 -4.07
CA SER A 48 -8.52 -5.81 -4.30
C SER A 48 -9.37 -4.99 -5.28
N SER A 49 -9.51 -5.49 -6.50
CA SER A 49 -10.22 -4.84 -7.60
C SER A 49 -11.73 -4.76 -7.35
N THR A 50 -12.30 -5.65 -6.55
CA THR A 50 -13.76 -5.85 -6.53
C THR A 50 -14.54 -4.67 -5.93
N SER A 51 -14.12 -4.12 -4.78
CA SER A 51 -14.79 -2.95 -4.18
C SER A 51 -14.32 -1.63 -4.83
N LYS A 52 -13.07 -1.59 -5.28
CA LYS A 52 -12.47 -0.46 -5.99
C LYS A 52 -13.17 -0.22 -7.33
N GLU A 53 -13.55 -1.26 -8.07
CA GLU A 53 -14.25 -1.15 -9.35
C GLU A 53 -15.66 -0.55 -9.20
N ILE A 54 -16.45 -1.00 -8.21
CA ILE A 54 -17.80 -0.47 -7.98
C ILE A 54 -17.74 0.99 -7.55
N VAL A 55 -16.90 1.32 -6.56
CA VAL A 55 -16.75 2.70 -6.05
C VAL A 55 -16.17 3.62 -7.13
N ASN A 56 -15.20 3.15 -7.92
CA ASN A 56 -14.62 3.91 -9.04
C ASN A 56 -15.66 4.16 -10.14
N THR A 57 -16.51 3.17 -10.46
CA THR A 57 -17.58 3.33 -11.45
C THR A 57 -18.60 4.38 -11.01
N LEU A 58 -19.02 4.34 -9.73
CA LEU A 58 -19.91 5.34 -9.15
C LEU A 58 -19.26 6.74 -9.18
N TYR A 59 -18.00 6.83 -8.77
CA TYR A 59 -17.24 8.09 -8.78
C TYR A 59 -17.13 8.69 -10.19
N GLN A 60 -16.76 7.87 -11.19
CA GLN A 60 -16.67 8.31 -12.59
C GLN A 60 -18.04 8.77 -13.13
N SER A 61 -19.12 8.09 -12.73
CA SER A 61 -20.48 8.47 -13.13
C SER A 61 -20.87 9.86 -12.58
N VAL A 62 -20.65 10.11 -11.29
CA VAL A 62 -20.93 11.41 -10.66
C VAL A 62 -20.04 12.51 -11.25
N ARG A 63 -18.76 12.20 -11.52
CA ARG A 63 -17.83 13.14 -12.15
C ARG A 63 -18.32 13.57 -13.54
N ASN A 64 -18.81 12.64 -14.35
CA ASN A 64 -19.35 12.94 -15.67
C ASN A 64 -20.60 13.84 -15.61
N ILE A 65 -21.48 13.64 -14.64
CA ILE A 65 -22.64 14.52 -14.40
C ILE A 65 -22.18 15.95 -14.08
N LYS A 66 -21.23 16.09 -13.15
CA LYS A 66 -20.68 17.40 -12.76
C LYS A 66 -20.03 18.12 -13.95
N LEU A 67 -19.29 17.41 -14.80
CA LEU A 67 -18.65 17.99 -15.97
C LEU A 67 -19.67 18.49 -16.99
N ARG A 68 -20.74 17.73 -17.25
CA ARG A 68 -21.83 18.17 -18.15
C ARG A 68 -22.55 19.39 -17.60
N LEU A 69 -22.80 19.45 -16.29
CA LEU A 69 -23.39 20.60 -15.63
C LEU A 69 -22.49 21.84 -15.74
N LEU A 70 -21.19 21.70 -15.51
CA LEU A 70 -20.25 22.81 -15.68
C LEU A 70 -20.24 23.30 -17.13
N GLN A 71 -20.19 22.39 -18.10
CA GLN A 71 -20.23 22.73 -19.53
C GLN A 71 -21.51 23.48 -19.92
N SER A 72 -22.67 23.09 -19.40
CA SER A 72 -23.93 23.79 -19.70
C SER A 72 -23.97 25.18 -19.08
N LEU A 73 -23.45 25.35 -17.86
CA LEU A 73 -23.35 26.64 -17.18
C LEU A 73 -22.35 27.60 -17.88
N THR A 74 -21.28 27.06 -18.48
CA THR A 74 -20.29 27.87 -19.18
C THR A 74 -20.64 28.15 -20.63
N SER A 75 -21.40 27.29 -21.31
CA SER A 75 -21.77 27.46 -22.73
C SER A 75 -22.78 28.59 -22.98
N GLY A 76 -23.49 29.05 -21.95
CA GLY A 76 -24.36 30.24 -22.00
C GLY A 76 -23.60 31.57 -21.89
N LYS A 77 -22.29 31.55 -21.66
CA LYS A 77 -21.45 32.75 -21.54
C LYS A 77 -20.76 33.03 -22.89
N LYS A 78 -21.55 33.23 -23.95
CA LYS A 78 -21.05 33.83 -25.19
C LYS A 78 -20.94 35.34 -24.95
N HIS A 79 -19.69 35.84 -24.96
CA HIS A 79 -19.42 37.24 -25.25
C HIS A 79 -19.81 37.56 -26.69
#